data_AF-A0A7L4RK08-F1
#
_entry.id   AF-A0A7L4RK08-F1
#
_cell.length_a   1.000
_cell.length_b   1.000
_cell.length_c   1.000
_cell.angle_alpha   90.00
_cell.angle_beta   90.00
_cell.angle_gamma   90.00
#
_symmetry.space_group_name_H-M   'P 1'
#
loop_
_entity.id
_entity.type
_entity.pdbx_description
1 polymer ?
#
loop_
_entity_poly.entity_id
_entity_poly.type
_entity_poly.pdbx_seq_one_letter_code
_entity_poly.pdbx_strand_id
1 'polypeptide(L)'
;MDSAYFKKPKKNLGFHSSWTDTNDNPTQKLSISLRRAVWLKKVPFRFTLLEGERLDDFVLLKSKDGPVEGLSCGAGSSLTQTDSRVLKLKRNGYKYRGFIKEYFLDGDLHFNGKTAYEATYFEHAGLYPLDDAMREIRICRELERKGFLIPQKPVSLYRLELGYQNEYGMLISDISSDFRCDELTIMTLLSFFRNMIKNKRMDIDIDNEAVLFENLNISKTIKRLAVSPEMNMLKTVFHNIGALYGEMHRAGYVRGVGNAWYGNEIICADARIGLCDFDATFGEKDVMDTILFQHLKDNDINLFTTGLYGSLGAFSSCIFDIAANILIMAFRDGYVIRKERHLEPADVFQVLENFFEIRERIYLSAQQHLF
;
A
#
# COMPACT_ATOMS: atom_id res chain seq x y z
N MET A 1 33.74 17.89 16.50
CA MET A 1 33.67 16.99 15.33
C MET A 1 32.51 16.06 15.61
N ASP A 2 31.33 16.47 15.15
CA ASP A 2 30.10 15.78 15.56
C ASP A 2 29.92 14.51 14.75
N SER A 3 29.80 13.40 15.45
CA SER A 3 29.50 12.10 14.84
C SER A 3 28.16 12.20 14.12
N ALA A 4 28.12 11.77 12.86
CA ALA A 4 26.90 11.74 12.08
C ALA A 4 25.85 10.87 12.78
N TYR A 5 24.88 11.51 13.42
CA TYR A 5 23.70 10.87 13.98
C TYR A 5 22.84 10.31 12.84
N PHE A 6 23.19 9.13 12.37
CA PHE A 6 22.24 8.24 11.72
C PHE A 6 21.18 7.87 12.76
N LYS A 7 20.15 8.71 12.90
CA LYS A 7 18.88 8.32 13.49
C LYS A 7 18.46 7.05 12.76
N LYS A 8 18.33 5.92 13.49
CA LYS A 8 17.67 4.72 12.96
C LYS A 8 16.40 5.17 12.22
N PRO A 9 16.08 4.65 11.03
CA PRO A 9 14.79 4.91 10.44
C PRO A 9 13.71 4.51 11.47
N LYS A 10 12.85 5.48 11.83
CA LYS A 10 11.70 5.21 12.71
C LYS A 10 10.82 4.13 12.04
N LYS A 11 10.05 3.40 12.87
CA LYS A 11 9.24 2.21 12.54
C LYS A 11 8.15 2.42 11.46
N ASN A 12 8.53 2.80 10.24
CA ASN A 12 7.61 3.02 9.11
C ASN A 12 7.90 2.06 7.95
N LEU A 13 8.20 0.80 8.27
CA LEU A 13 8.17 -0.32 7.31
C LEU A 13 6.80 -0.99 7.40
N GLY A 14 5.78 -0.29 6.90
CA GLY A 14 4.43 -0.82 6.81
C GLY A 14 4.20 -1.55 5.49
N PHE A 15 3.49 -2.67 5.56
CA PHE A 15 2.44 -2.92 4.56
C PHE A 15 1.47 -1.73 4.55
N HIS A 16 0.57 -1.65 3.56
CA HIS A 16 -0.57 -0.72 3.68
C HIS A 16 -1.47 -1.03 4.89
N SER A 17 -1.27 -2.16 5.59
CA SER A 17 -1.63 -2.38 6.99
C SER A 17 -0.47 -2.05 7.96
N SER A 18 -0.53 -0.88 8.59
CA SER A 18 0.36 -0.44 9.67
C SER A 18 0.35 -1.31 10.95
N TRP A 19 1.38 -1.13 11.79
CA TRP A 19 1.52 -1.69 13.14
C TRP A 19 1.47 -0.59 14.25
N THR A 20 1.39 -1.01 15.53
CA THR A 20 1.50 -0.26 16.84
C THR A 20 0.73 1.06 17.07
N ASP A 21 -0.25 1.29 18.01
CA ASP A 21 -0.75 0.40 19.07
C ASP A 21 -2.21 0.40 19.66
N THR A 22 -3.23 1.21 19.34
CA THR A 22 -4.62 1.06 19.94
C THR A 22 -5.74 0.64 18.96
N ASN A 23 -5.66 -0.57 18.41
CA ASN A 23 -6.61 -1.10 17.41
C ASN A 23 -6.41 -2.61 17.27
N ASP A 24 -6.70 -3.35 18.34
CA ASP A 24 -6.01 -4.61 18.64
C ASP A 24 -6.50 -5.80 17.84
N ASN A 25 -5.70 -6.20 16.86
CA ASN A 25 -5.91 -7.43 16.11
C ASN A 25 -4.61 -7.93 15.43
N PRO A 26 -4.35 -9.26 15.44
CA PRO A 26 -3.15 -9.92 14.90
C PRO A 26 -3.02 -9.87 13.38
N THR A 27 -2.25 -8.91 12.87
CA THR A 27 -2.47 -8.25 11.55
C THR A 27 -3.80 -7.48 11.51
N GLN A 28 -4.02 -6.57 10.56
CA GLN A 28 -5.32 -5.86 10.44
C GLN A 28 -6.19 -6.29 9.22
N LYS A 29 -6.64 -7.54 8.99
CA LYS A 29 -6.17 -8.87 9.42
C LYS A 29 -5.74 -9.63 8.17
N LEU A 30 -4.65 -9.16 7.56
CA LEU A 30 -4.28 -9.44 6.18
C LEU A 30 -5.30 -8.79 5.25
N SER A 31 -5.08 -7.49 5.01
CA SER A 31 -5.76 -6.72 3.97
C SER A 31 -5.70 -7.55 2.68
N ILE A 32 -6.73 -7.82 1.90
CA ILE A 32 -8.06 -7.25 1.60
C ILE A 32 -9.09 -7.17 2.75
N SER A 33 -8.90 -7.86 3.88
CA SER A 33 -10.03 -8.33 4.72
C SER A 33 -10.70 -7.37 5.74
N LEU A 34 -10.26 -6.12 5.95
CA LEU A 34 -10.84 -5.21 6.96
C LEU A 34 -10.96 -3.74 6.51
N ARG A 35 -11.57 -3.50 5.34
CA ARG A 35 -12.07 -2.16 5.01
C ARG A 35 -13.18 -1.77 5.99
N ARG A 36 -13.00 -0.67 6.74
CA ARG A 36 -13.98 -0.21 7.73
C ARG A 36 -14.95 0.79 7.12
N ALA A 37 -16.20 0.72 7.56
CA ALA A 37 -17.16 1.80 7.38
C ALA A 37 -16.56 3.11 7.92
N VAL A 38 -16.53 4.13 7.08
CA VAL A 38 -16.16 5.51 7.42
C VAL A 38 -17.31 6.42 6.97
N TRP A 39 -17.64 7.41 7.80
CA TRP A 39 -18.67 8.37 7.45
C TRP A 39 -18.07 9.51 6.62
N LEU A 40 -18.78 9.87 5.57
CA LEU A 40 -18.42 10.87 4.57
C LEU A 40 -19.47 11.98 4.56
N LYS A 41 -19.03 13.23 4.41
CA LYS A 41 -19.91 14.42 4.45
C LYS A 41 -19.54 15.42 3.37
N LYS A 42 -20.57 16.05 2.77
CA LYS A 42 -20.44 17.24 1.94
C LYS A 42 -20.17 18.43 2.86
N VAL A 43 -18.94 18.94 2.83
CA VAL A 43 -18.44 19.93 3.81
C VAL A 43 -18.67 21.35 3.29
N PRO A 44 -18.96 22.37 4.12
CA PRO A 44 -19.22 23.75 3.67
C PRO A 44 -18.02 24.51 3.05
N PHE A 45 -16.90 23.85 2.75
CA PHE A 45 -15.79 24.50 2.04
C PHE A 45 -16.17 24.83 0.61
N ARG A 46 -15.42 25.78 0.03
CA ARG A 46 -15.45 26.00 -1.41
C ARG A 46 -14.53 24.98 -2.06
N PHE A 47 -15.08 24.25 -3.01
CA PHE A 47 -14.35 23.30 -3.84
C PHE A 47 -14.38 23.83 -5.27
N THR A 48 -13.21 23.96 -5.88
CA THR A 48 -13.10 24.34 -7.28
C THR A 48 -12.65 23.10 -8.06
N LEU A 49 -13.48 22.61 -8.98
CA LEU A 49 -13.08 21.58 -9.93
C LEU A 49 -11.97 22.18 -10.80
N LEU A 50 -10.75 21.64 -10.68
CA LEU A 50 -9.62 22.05 -11.50
C LEU A 50 -9.58 21.24 -12.80
N GLU A 51 -9.93 19.96 -12.71
CA GLU A 51 -9.73 19.03 -13.81
C GLU A 51 -10.68 17.83 -13.75
N GLY A 52 -11.11 17.36 -14.92
CA GLY A 52 -11.88 16.13 -15.07
C GLY A 52 -13.40 16.33 -15.04
N GLU A 53 -14.12 15.27 -14.71
CA GLU A 53 -15.59 15.28 -14.64
C GLU A 53 -16.09 15.92 -13.34
N ARG A 54 -17.25 16.60 -13.42
CA ARG A 54 -17.93 17.14 -12.25
C ARG A 54 -18.82 16.06 -11.64
N LEU A 55 -18.59 15.76 -10.37
CA LEU A 55 -19.31 14.75 -9.59
C LEU A 55 -20.07 15.45 -8.46
N ASP A 56 -21.26 15.99 -8.77
CA ASP A 56 -22.02 16.87 -7.89
C ASP A 56 -22.37 16.26 -6.51
N ASP A 57 -22.40 14.93 -6.43
CA ASP A 57 -22.71 14.17 -5.22
C ASP A 57 -21.46 13.69 -4.43
N PHE A 58 -20.25 13.72 -5.03
CA PHE A 58 -19.06 13.03 -4.49
C PHE A 58 -17.97 13.92 -3.90
N VAL A 59 -18.29 15.19 -3.64
CA VAL A 59 -17.40 16.10 -2.91
C VAL A 59 -17.49 15.81 -1.40
N LEU A 60 -16.83 14.73 -1.00
CA LEU A 60 -16.99 14.07 0.29
C LEU A 60 -15.67 13.95 1.06
N LEU A 61 -15.58 14.59 2.23
CA LEU A 61 -14.49 14.37 3.19
C LEU A 61 -14.98 13.50 4.35
N LYS A 62 -14.05 12.80 5.00
CA LYS A 62 -14.34 11.99 6.20
C LYS A 62 -14.79 12.87 7.37
N SER A 63 -15.88 12.47 8.02
CA SER A 63 -16.47 13.14 9.18
C SER A 63 -16.84 12.09 10.25
N LYS A 64 -17.16 12.53 11.47
CA LYS A 64 -17.71 11.63 12.51
C LYS A 64 -19.20 11.37 12.31
N ASP A 65 -19.93 12.40 11.87
CA ASP A 65 -21.41 12.44 11.82
C ASP A 65 -21.93 12.45 10.38
N GLY A 66 -21.20 11.80 9.46
CA GLY A 66 -21.39 11.95 8.02
C GLY A 66 -22.64 11.25 7.48
N PRO A 67 -23.38 11.85 6.52
CA PRO A 67 -24.59 11.29 5.93
C PRO A 67 -24.38 10.12 4.95
N VAL A 68 -23.14 9.84 4.51
CA VAL A 68 -22.84 8.79 3.52
C VAL A 68 -21.83 7.80 4.10
N GLU A 69 -22.06 6.51 3.94
CA GLU A 69 -21.09 5.48 4.30
C GLU A 69 -20.09 5.24 3.15
N GLY A 70 -18.82 5.07 3.49
CA GLY A 70 -17.76 4.65 2.58
C GLY A 70 -16.82 3.64 3.26
N LEU A 71 -15.83 3.12 2.52
CA LEU A 71 -14.93 2.07 3.00
C LEU A 71 -13.47 2.53 3.03
N SER A 72 -12.78 2.44 4.16
CA SER A 72 -11.36 2.85 4.27
C SER A 72 -10.41 2.00 3.40
N CYS A 73 -9.48 2.63 2.65
CA CYS A 73 -8.58 1.93 1.70
C CYS A 73 -7.11 2.44 1.72
N GLY A 74 -6.52 2.56 2.91
CA GLY A 74 -5.10 2.92 3.08
C GLY A 74 -4.79 4.42 2.93
N ALA A 75 -3.67 4.85 3.54
CA ALA A 75 -3.09 6.20 3.40
C ALA A 75 -4.09 7.39 3.45
N GLY A 76 -5.06 7.35 4.38
CA GLY A 76 -6.08 8.40 4.50
C GLY A 76 -7.17 8.41 3.42
N SER A 77 -7.23 7.41 2.53
CA SER A 77 -8.20 7.31 1.43
C SER A 77 -9.49 6.57 1.81
N SER A 78 -10.54 6.70 1.00
CA SER A 78 -11.77 5.89 1.11
C SER A 78 -12.34 5.50 -0.25
N LEU A 79 -13.12 4.42 -0.29
CA LEU A 79 -13.92 3.99 -1.41
C LEU A 79 -15.38 4.36 -1.17
N THR A 80 -16.09 4.69 -2.24
CA THR A 80 -17.55 4.83 -2.27
C THR A 80 -18.06 4.21 -3.56
N GLN A 81 -19.31 3.75 -3.56
CA GLN A 81 -19.92 3.08 -4.70
C GLN A 81 -21.06 3.92 -5.26
N THR A 82 -21.13 3.98 -6.58
CA THR A 82 -22.26 4.49 -7.36
C THR A 82 -22.96 3.31 -8.05
N ASP A 83 -24.09 3.55 -8.69
CA ASP A 83 -24.85 2.51 -9.41
C ASP A 83 -24.03 1.79 -10.50
N SER A 84 -22.96 2.42 -11.01
CA SER A 84 -22.17 1.91 -12.14
C SER A 84 -20.66 1.83 -11.89
N ARG A 85 -20.13 2.43 -10.80
CA ARG A 85 -18.68 2.64 -10.59
C ARG A 85 -18.30 2.52 -9.12
N VAL A 86 -17.05 2.14 -8.87
CA VAL A 86 -16.44 2.22 -7.53
C VAL A 86 -15.38 3.31 -7.58
N LEU A 87 -15.54 4.33 -6.75
CA LEU A 87 -14.67 5.51 -6.71
C LEU A 87 -13.78 5.47 -5.48
N LYS A 88 -12.48 5.75 -5.66
CA LYS A 88 -11.51 5.97 -4.60
C LYS A 88 -11.26 7.47 -4.44
N LEU A 89 -11.61 8.00 -3.28
CA LEU A 89 -11.29 9.36 -2.87
C LEU A 89 -9.94 9.30 -2.13
N LYS A 90 -8.87 9.71 -2.81
CA LYS A 90 -7.52 9.70 -2.26
C LYS A 90 -7.33 10.83 -1.26
N ARG A 91 -6.72 10.51 -0.11
CA ARG A 91 -6.32 11.50 0.92
C ARG A 91 -7.47 12.46 1.27
N ASN A 92 -8.66 11.93 1.58
CA ASN A 92 -9.90 12.71 1.75
C ASN A 92 -10.29 12.95 3.22
N GLY A 93 -9.28 13.19 4.07
CA GLY A 93 -9.44 13.48 5.50
C GLY A 93 -8.87 12.41 6.43
N TYR A 94 -8.73 12.76 7.70
CA TYR A 94 -8.08 12.00 8.78
C TYR A 94 -6.94 11.04 8.35
N LYS A 95 -5.72 11.58 8.23
CA LYS A 95 -4.45 10.88 7.97
C LYS A 95 -4.31 9.56 8.75
N TYR A 96 -4.80 9.55 10.00
CA TYR A 96 -4.62 8.47 10.98
C TYR A 96 -5.91 7.69 11.30
N ARG A 97 -7.00 7.83 10.52
CA ARG A 97 -8.16 6.90 10.59
C ARG A 97 -8.23 5.91 9.40
N GLY A 98 -7.23 5.93 8.52
CA GLY A 98 -6.85 4.73 7.77
C GLY A 98 -5.92 3.85 8.62
N PHE A 99 -5.35 2.80 8.03
CA PHE A 99 -4.37 1.91 8.67
C PHE A 99 -3.09 2.66 9.11
N ILE A 100 -3.13 3.34 10.27
CA ILE A 100 -2.01 3.69 11.15
C ILE A 100 -2.50 3.48 12.59
N LYS A 101 -1.96 2.48 13.31
CA LYS A 101 -2.30 2.18 14.72
C LYS A 101 -1.61 3.18 15.67
N GLU A 102 -0.61 3.91 15.17
CA GLU A 102 0.21 4.88 15.91
C GLU A 102 -0.56 6.20 16.05
N TYR A 103 -1.24 6.37 17.18
CA TYR A 103 -1.52 7.71 17.69
C TYR A 103 -0.16 8.36 17.94
N PHE A 104 0.30 9.17 17.00
CA PHE A 104 0.99 10.39 17.37
C PHE A 104 0.03 11.12 18.30
N LEU A 105 0.32 11.09 19.61
CA LEU A 105 -0.28 12.02 20.55
C LEU A 105 -0.05 13.41 19.98
N ASP A 106 -1.15 14.01 19.54
CA ASP A 106 -1.40 15.42 19.29
C ASP A 106 -0.22 16.30 19.70
N GLY A 107 0.77 16.41 18.81
CA GLY A 107 2.10 16.89 19.18
C GLY A 107 2.05 18.36 19.56
N ASP A 108 2.34 18.66 20.84
CA ASP A 108 2.11 19.95 21.50
C ASP A 108 2.33 21.20 20.63
N LEU A 109 1.35 22.12 20.70
CA LEU A 109 1.32 23.40 19.98
C LEU A 109 2.64 24.19 20.15
N HIS A 110 3.41 24.28 19.07
CA HIS A 110 4.62 25.09 19.00
C HIS A 110 4.32 26.52 18.54
N PHE A 111 4.97 27.52 19.13
CA PHE A 111 4.72 28.94 18.83
C PHE A 111 5.88 29.58 18.06
N ASN A 112 5.55 30.34 17.02
CA ASN A 112 6.44 31.25 16.30
C ASN A 112 5.80 32.65 16.27
N GLY A 113 6.25 33.53 17.17
CA GLY A 113 5.59 34.80 17.44
C GLY A 113 4.19 34.61 18.05
N LYS A 114 3.18 35.26 17.48
CA LYS A 114 1.77 35.08 17.86
C LYS A 114 1.11 33.83 17.26
N THR A 115 1.82 33.10 16.39
CA THR A 115 1.25 31.98 15.64
C THR A 115 1.61 30.66 16.33
N ALA A 116 0.61 29.89 16.71
CA ALA A 116 0.76 28.54 17.27
C ALA A 116 0.45 27.49 16.20
N TYR A 117 1.17 26.36 16.20
CA TYR A 117 0.88 25.23 15.32
C TYR A 117 1.07 23.86 15.97
N GLU A 118 0.03 23.05 15.70
CA GLU A 118 -0.16 21.60 15.83
C GLU A 118 -0.79 21.07 17.13
N ALA A 119 -2.05 20.62 17.01
CA ALA A 119 -2.84 19.79 17.94
C ALA A 119 -4.18 19.43 17.26
N THR A 120 -4.09 18.57 16.25
CA THR A 120 -5.11 17.63 15.75
C THR A 120 -6.52 17.63 16.37
N TYR A 121 -7.48 18.27 15.70
CA TYR A 121 -8.88 17.80 15.68
C TYR A 121 -9.57 18.02 14.31
N PHE A 122 -8.78 18.15 13.25
CA PHE A 122 -9.26 18.54 11.92
C PHE A 122 -9.65 17.33 11.05
N GLU A 123 -10.84 17.40 10.44
CA GLU A 123 -11.29 16.55 9.32
C GLU A 123 -10.38 16.68 8.06
N HIS A 124 -9.33 17.50 8.13
CA HIS A 124 -8.43 17.93 7.04
C HIS A 124 -6.98 17.47 7.25
N ALA A 125 -6.66 16.80 8.35
CA ALA A 125 -5.37 16.12 8.48
C ALA A 125 -5.29 15.03 7.41
N GLY A 126 -4.23 15.00 6.59
CA GLY A 126 -4.07 13.97 5.55
C GLY A 126 -4.77 14.26 4.23
N LEU A 127 -4.91 15.54 3.88
CA LEU A 127 -5.25 15.98 2.52
C LEU A 127 -4.05 15.87 1.56
N TYR A 128 -4.33 15.77 0.27
CA TYR A 128 -3.31 15.70 -0.78
C TYR A 128 -2.72 17.11 -1.02
N PRO A 129 -1.39 17.33 -0.98
CA PRO A 129 -0.81 18.54 -1.56
C PRO A 129 -1.22 18.67 -3.04
N LEU A 130 -1.61 19.87 -3.48
CA LEU A 130 -2.18 20.06 -4.82
C LEU A 130 -1.18 19.68 -5.93
N ASP A 131 0.07 20.10 -5.81
CA ASP A 131 1.13 19.81 -6.79
C ASP A 131 1.37 18.30 -6.97
N ASP A 132 1.30 17.54 -5.89
CA ASP A 132 1.48 16.08 -5.91
C ASP A 132 0.28 15.38 -6.58
N ALA A 133 -0.94 15.86 -6.33
CA ALA A 133 -2.15 15.35 -7.00
C ALA A 133 -2.13 15.67 -8.51
N MET A 134 -1.70 16.88 -8.90
CA MET A 134 -1.50 17.25 -10.31
C MET A 134 -0.39 16.41 -10.97
N ARG A 135 0.71 16.14 -10.25
CA ARG A 135 1.78 15.25 -10.73
C ARG A 135 1.26 13.83 -10.97
N GLU A 136 0.47 13.28 -10.06
CA GLU A 136 -0.13 11.95 -10.20
C GLU A 136 -1.01 11.85 -11.47
N ILE A 137 -1.90 12.81 -11.74
CA ILE A 137 -2.75 12.82 -12.95
C ILE A 137 -1.90 12.85 -14.22
N ARG A 138 -0.91 13.74 -14.26
CA ARG A 138 0.01 13.90 -15.40
C ARG A 138 0.75 12.59 -15.69
N ILE A 139 1.37 12.01 -14.67
CA ILE A 139 2.15 10.77 -14.79
C ILE A 139 1.26 9.59 -15.16
N CYS A 140 0.10 9.43 -14.50
CA CYS A 140 -0.88 8.39 -14.81
C CYS A 140 -1.23 8.37 -16.31
N ARG A 141 -1.56 9.53 -16.89
CA ARG A 141 -1.91 9.62 -18.32
C ARG A 141 -0.73 9.38 -19.25
N GLU A 142 0.46 9.80 -18.85
CA GLU A 142 1.67 9.55 -19.64
C GLU A 142 2.01 8.06 -19.67
N LEU A 143 1.89 7.36 -18.54
CA LEU A 143 2.08 5.91 -18.44
C LEU A 143 0.96 5.13 -19.15
N GLU A 144 -0.31 5.52 -19.01
CA GLU A 144 -1.43 4.89 -19.72
C GLU A 144 -1.25 4.96 -21.25
N ARG A 145 -0.83 6.12 -21.80
CA ARG A 145 -0.47 6.28 -23.23
C ARG A 145 0.71 5.41 -23.68
N LYS A 146 1.55 4.96 -22.75
CA LYS A 146 2.67 4.04 -22.98
C LYS A 146 2.26 2.56 -22.77
N GLY A 147 0.99 2.28 -22.53
CA GLY A 147 0.43 0.93 -22.40
C GLY A 147 0.47 0.34 -20.99
N PHE A 148 0.86 1.11 -19.98
CA PHE A 148 0.88 0.64 -18.59
C PHE A 148 -0.55 0.46 -18.07
N LEU A 149 -0.78 -0.67 -17.39
CA LEU A 149 -2.05 -0.94 -16.71
C LEU A 149 -2.16 -0.07 -15.46
N ILE A 150 -3.13 0.84 -15.44
CA ILE A 150 -3.45 1.68 -14.27
C ILE A 150 -4.83 1.28 -13.72
N PRO A 151 -4.92 0.53 -12.62
CA PRO A 151 -6.20 0.07 -12.06
C PRO A 151 -6.97 1.14 -11.27
N GLN A 152 -6.34 2.29 -11.00
CA GLN A 152 -6.89 3.42 -10.24
C GLN A 152 -6.76 4.69 -11.07
N LYS A 153 -7.73 4.95 -11.95
CA LYS A 153 -7.66 6.01 -12.97
C LYS A 153 -8.20 7.32 -12.41
N PRO A 154 -7.42 8.41 -12.34
CA PRO A 154 -7.92 9.72 -11.94
C PRO A 154 -9.01 10.24 -12.88
N VAL A 155 -10.14 10.66 -12.31
CA VAL A 155 -11.29 11.18 -13.07
C VAL A 155 -11.69 12.61 -12.69
N SER A 156 -11.40 13.05 -11.46
CA SER A 156 -11.65 14.43 -11.02
C SER A 156 -10.57 14.91 -10.04
N LEU A 157 -10.16 16.17 -10.15
CA LEU A 157 -9.36 16.88 -9.16
C LEU A 157 -10.08 18.13 -8.67
N TYR A 158 -10.33 18.18 -7.36
CA TYR A 158 -10.92 19.34 -6.69
C TYR A 158 -9.88 20.05 -5.85
N ARG A 159 -9.73 21.38 -6.02
CA ARG A 159 -9.01 22.22 -5.06
C ARG A 159 -9.86 22.46 -3.82
N LEU A 160 -9.22 22.42 -2.67
CA LEU A 160 -9.81 22.65 -1.35
C LEU A 160 -9.44 24.04 -0.84
N GLU A 161 -10.41 24.95 -0.76
CA GLU A 161 -10.19 26.32 -0.29
C GLU A 161 -10.39 26.40 1.23
N LEU A 162 -9.32 26.07 1.97
CA LEU A 162 -9.35 25.84 3.42
C LEU A 162 -8.79 26.99 4.28
N GLY A 163 -8.41 28.11 3.66
CA GLY A 163 -7.86 29.28 4.37
C GLY A 163 -6.43 29.10 4.94
N TYR A 164 -5.80 27.94 4.69
CA TYR A 164 -4.38 27.71 5.00
C TYR A 164 -3.46 28.35 3.93
N GLN A 165 -2.17 28.47 4.24
CA GLN A 165 -1.15 28.97 3.28
C GLN A 165 -0.87 28.01 2.12
N ASN A 166 -1.14 26.71 2.29
CA ASN A 166 -0.90 25.68 1.28
C ASN A 166 -2.20 25.33 0.53
N GLU A 167 -2.12 25.11 -0.78
CA GLU A 167 -3.22 24.57 -1.57
C GLU A 167 -3.27 23.04 -1.48
N TYR A 168 -4.47 22.50 -1.25
CA TYR A 168 -4.72 21.07 -1.16
C TYR A 168 -5.67 20.61 -2.25
N GLY A 169 -5.46 19.39 -2.74
CA GLY A 169 -6.33 18.68 -3.67
C GLY A 169 -7.08 17.54 -3.01
N MET A 170 -8.25 17.20 -3.56
CA MET A 170 -8.87 15.89 -3.41
C MET A 170 -8.92 15.24 -4.78
N LEU A 171 -8.22 14.11 -4.93
CA LEU A 171 -8.18 13.33 -6.15
C LEU A 171 -9.19 12.19 -6.08
N ILE A 172 -10.12 12.16 -7.03
CA ILE A 172 -11.07 11.06 -7.19
C ILE A 172 -10.59 10.18 -8.35
N SER A 173 -10.50 8.88 -8.09
CA SER A 173 -10.14 7.86 -9.07
C SER A 173 -11.26 6.85 -9.25
N ASP A 174 -11.51 6.43 -10.49
CA ASP A 174 -12.27 5.22 -10.79
C ASP A 174 -11.38 4.00 -10.54
N ILE A 175 -11.89 2.95 -9.90
CA ILE A 175 -11.10 1.76 -9.57
C ILE A 175 -11.65 0.47 -10.17
N SER A 176 -10.81 -0.24 -10.94
CA SER A 176 -11.06 -1.63 -11.35
C SER A 176 -10.49 -2.64 -10.34
N SER A 177 -9.45 -2.25 -9.59
CA SER A 177 -8.95 -2.99 -8.45
C SER A 177 -8.24 -2.08 -7.44
N ASP A 178 -8.26 -2.52 -6.19
CA ASP A 178 -7.52 -1.96 -5.06
C ASP A 178 -6.97 -3.10 -4.17
N PHE A 179 -6.82 -4.31 -4.74
CA PHE A 179 -6.15 -5.45 -4.13
C PHE A 179 -4.65 -5.39 -4.47
N ARG A 180 -3.80 -5.34 -3.45
CA ARG A 180 -2.36 -5.11 -3.62
C ARG A 180 -1.55 -6.40 -3.69
N CYS A 181 -0.36 -6.34 -4.27
CA CYS A 181 0.50 -7.51 -4.37
C CYS A 181 1.09 -7.93 -3.02
N ASP A 182 1.34 -6.99 -2.10
CA ASP A 182 1.84 -7.27 -0.73
C ASP A 182 0.80 -8.08 0.07
N GLU A 183 -0.46 -7.67 -0.02
CA GLU A 183 -1.63 -8.39 0.48
C GLU A 183 -1.67 -9.85 0.00
N LEU A 184 -1.59 -10.08 -1.32
CA LEU A 184 -1.59 -11.43 -1.90
C LEU A 184 -0.44 -12.30 -1.35
N THR A 185 0.75 -11.74 -1.22
CA THR A 185 1.92 -12.48 -0.74
C THR A 185 1.76 -12.99 0.68
N ILE A 186 1.23 -12.17 1.61
CA ILE A 186 1.10 -12.63 3.00
C ILE A 186 -0.07 -13.61 3.15
N MET A 187 -1.19 -13.40 2.43
CA MET A 187 -2.26 -14.40 2.33
C MET A 187 -1.73 -15.75 1.85
N THR A 188 -0.89 -15.73 0.80
CA THR A 188 -0.27 -16.92 0.22
C THR A 188 0.65 -17.62 1.22
N LEU A 189 1.60 -16.90 1.82
CA LEU A 189 2.61 -17.47 2.72
C LEU A 189 1.98 -18.02 4.01
N LEU A 190 1.03 -17.31 4.62
CA LEU A 190 0.37 -17.80 5.82
C LEU A 190 -0.53 -19.01 5.53
N SER A 191 -1.18 -19.06 4.36
CA SER A 191 -1.92 -20.25 3.93
C SER A 191 -1.02 -21.46 3.75
N PHE A 192 0.12 -21.28 3.07
CA PHE A 192 1.14 -22.32 2.93
C PHE A 192 1.65 -22.82 4.30
N PHE A 193 2.05 -21.91 5.20
CA PHE A 193 2.57 -22.32 6.52
C PHE A 193 1.49 -22.97 7.40
N ARG A 194 0.23 -22.51 7.33
CA ARG A 194 -0.88 -23.11 8.06
C ARG A 194 -1.14 -24.55 7.62
N ASN A 195 -1.15 -24.80 6.31
CA ASN A 195 -1.30 -26.14 5.72
C ASN A 195 -0.12 -27.06 6.05
N MET A 196 1.09 -26.50 6.17
CA MET A 196 2.31 -27.22 6.54
C MET A 196 2.28 -27.81 7.97
N ILE A 197 1.62 -27.14 8.92
CA ILE A 197 1.63 -27.55 10.34
C ILE A 197 0.45 -28.43 10.79
N LYS A 198 -0.49 -28.76 9.89
CA LYS A 198 -1.58 -29.76 10.05
C LYS A 198 -2.06 -29.97 11.50
N ASN A 199 -2.96 -29.08 11.96
CA ASN A 199 -3.60 -29.07 13.28
C ASN A 199 -2.75 -28.59 14.48
N LYS A 200 -1.46 -28.30 14.32
CA LYS A 200 -0.67 -27.62 15.36
C LYS A 200 -0.99 -26.11 15.44
N ARG A 201 -0.48 -25.45 16.48
CA ARG A 201 -0.71 -24.01 16.70
C ARG A 201 0.15 -23.12 15.78
N MET A 202 -0.48 -22.09 15.23
CA MET A 202 0.17 -20.93 14.60
C MET A 202 -0.46 -19.69 15.21
N ASP A 203 0.34 -18.91 15.91
CA ASP A 203 -0.07 -17.65 16.51
C ASP A 203 0.65 -16.51 15.79
N ILE A 204 -0.01 -15.36 15.74
CA ILE A 204 0.62 -14.12 15.27
C ILE A 204 0.70 -13.22 16.50
N ASP A 205 1.92 -13.05 16.99
CA ASP A 205 2.23 -12.10 18.06
C ASP A 205 2.28 -10.69 17.44
N ILE A 206 1.33 -9.86 17.88
CA ILE A 206 1.06 -8.51 17.38
C ILE A 206 1.95 -7.46 18.04
N ASP A 207 2.44 -7.76 19.23
CA ASP A 207 3.17 -6.81 20.06
C ASP A 207 4.67 -6.96 19.78
N ASN A 208 5.10 -8.17 19.41
CA ASN A 208 6.49 -8.52 19.11
C ASN A 208 6.81 -8.72 17.60
N GLU A 209 5.87 -8.43 16.71
CA GLU A 209 6.06 -8.54 15.24
C GLU A 209 6.56 -9.94 14.82
N ALA A 210 5.82 -10.99 15.22
CA ALA A 210 6.25 -12.38 15.03
C ALA A 210 5.12 -13.34 14.62
N VAL A 211 5.43 -14.33 13.76
CA VAL A 211 4.60 -15.54 13.60
C VAL A 211 5.23 -16.69 14.37
N LEU A 212 4.54 -17.14 15.41
CA LEU A 212 4.95 -18.25 16.25
C LEU A 212 4.41 -19.56 15.66
N PHE A 213 5.33 -20.46 15.30
CA PHE A 213 4.98 -21.76 14.75
C PHE A 213 5.32 -22.88 15.73
N GLU A 214 4.31 -23.63 16.15
CA GLU A 214 4.51 -24.76 17.05
C GLU A 214 5.18 -25.94 16.32
N ASN A 215 6.39 -26.30 16.76
CA ASN A 215 7.14 -27.47 16.28
C ASN A 215 7.39 -27.50 14.74
N LEU A 216 7.67 -26.34 14.13
CA LEU A 216 7.99 -26.22 12.71
C LEU A 216 9.44 -26.62 12.40
N ASN A 217 9.63 -27.64 11.54
CA ASN A 217 10.96 -28.00 11.06
C ASN A 217 11.38 -27.04 9.93
N ILE A 218 12.24 -26.07 10.25
CA ILE A 218 12.73 -25.02 9.34
C ILE A 218 13.27 -25.60 8.03
N SER A 219 14.21 -26.56 8.10
CA SER A 219 14.85 -27.15 6.91
C SER A 219 13.86 -27.84 5.95
N LYS A 220 12.93 -28.63 6.50
CA LYS A 220 11.88 -29.30 5.72
C LYS A 220 10.89 -28.29 5.12
N THR A 221 10.63 -27.19 5.83
CA THR A 221 9.70 -26.13 5.39
C THR A 221 10.30 -25.34 4.23
N ILE A 222 11.56 -24.90 4.33
CA ILE A 222 12.28 -24.23 3.24
C ILE A 222 12.31 -25.09 1.97
N LYS A 223 12.68 -26.38 2.10
CA LYS A 223 12.72 -27.31 0.95
C LYS A 223 11.37 -27.48 0.26
N ARG A 224 10.27 -27.45 1.01
CA ARG A 224 8.91 -27.53 0.46
C ARG A 224 8.47 -26.21 -0.15
N LEU A 225 8.70 -25.10 0.55
CA LEU A 225 8.36 -23.75 0.09
C LEU A 225 9.02 -23.48 -1.26
N ALA A 226 10.32 -23.75 -1.41
CA ALA A 226 11.06 -23.47 -2.64
C ALA A 226 10.48 -24.11 -3.92
N VAL A 227 9.74 -25.23 -3.78
CA VAL A 227 9.14 -26.00 -4.88
C VAL A 227 7.60 -26.00 -4.88
N SER A 228 6.96 -25.25 -3.99
CA SER A 228 5.50 -25.28 -3.84
C SER A 228 4.79 -24.50 -4.96
N PRO A 229 3.55 -24.87 -5.32
CA PRO A 229 2.74 -24.10 -6.27
C PRO A 229 2.59 -22.63 -5.84
N GLU A 230 2.36 -22.39 -4.54
CA GLU A 230 2.20 -21.06 -3.95
C GLU A 230 3.45 -20.20 -4.16
N MET A 231 4.64 -20.74 -3.91
CA MET A 231 5.90 -20.03 -4.14
C MET A 231 6.20 -19.85 -5.64
N ASN A 232 5.76 -20.76 -6.50
CA ASN A 232 5.89 -20.57 -7.95
C ASN A 232 4.95 -19.47 -8.47
N MET A 233 3.72 -19.39 -7.97
CA MET A 233 2.78 -18.29 -8.23
C MET A 233 3.39 -16.96 -7.77
N LEU A 234 3.96 -16.89 -6.56
CA LEU A 234 4.62 -15.67 -6.09
C LEU A 234 5.87 -15.31 -6.91
N LYS A 235 6.70 -16.28 -7.33
CA LYS A 235 7.80 -15.99 -8.29
C LYS A 235 7.28 -15.36 -9.58
N THR A 236 6.14 -15.81 -10.10
CA THR A 236 5.48 -15.19 -11.28
C THR A 236 5.02 -13.76 -10.97
N VAL A 237 4.35 -13.52 -9.83
CA VAL A 237 3.96 -12.16 -9.39
C VAL A 237 5.16 -11.22 -9.32
N PHE A 238 6.23 -11.62 -8.60
CA PHE A 238 7.41 -10.78 -8.45
C PHE A 238 8.18 -10.57 -9.75
N HIS A 239 8.27 -11.59 -10.61
CA HIS A 239 8.81 -11.45 -11.96
C HIS A 239 8.03 -10.41 -12.78
N ASN A 240 6.70 -10.41 -12.69
CA ASN A 240 5.86 -9.45 -13.41
C ASN A 240 6.04 -8.03 -12.86
N ILE A 241 6.14 -7.84 -11.53
CA ILE A 241 6.47 -6.55 -10.91
C ILE A 241 7.86 -6.07 -11.38
N GLY A 242 8.85 -6.97 -11.44
CA GLY A 242 10.18 -6.66 -11.97
C GLY A 242 10.13 -6.19 -13.43
N ALA A 243 9.40 -6.92 -14.28
CA ALA A 243 9.22 -6.56 -15.69
C ALA A 243 8.54 -5.20 -15.85
N LEU A 244 7.53 -4.91 -15.03
CA LEU A 244 6.80 -3.64 -14.99
C LEU A 244 7.72 -2.46 -14.61
N TYR A 245 8.58 -2.61 -13.59
CA TYR A 245 9.60 -1.62 -13.23
C TYR A 245 10.62 -1.44 -14.38
N GLY A 246 11.06 -2.54 -15.00
CA GLY A 246 12.06 -2.50 -16.07
C GLY A 246 11.55 -1.88 -17.38
N GLU A 247 10.27 -2.07 -17.71
CA GLU A 247 9.62 -1.34 -18.80
C GLU A 247 9.41 0.13 -18.43
N MET A 248 9.01 0.45 -17.19
CA MET A 248 8.82 1.84 -16.75
C MET A 248 10.15 2.64 -16.79
N HIS A 249 11.25 2.04 -16.33
CA HIS A 249 12.60 2.61 -16.40
C HIS A 249 13.12 2.76 -17.83
N ARG A 250 12.69 1.89 -18.76
CA ARG A 250 12.95 2.01 -20.20
C ARG A 250 12.08 3.11 -20.84
N ALA A 251 10.85 3.27 -20.38
CA ALA A 251 9.90 4.25 -20.87
C ALA A 251 10.20 5.69 -20.40
N GLY A 252 11.20 5.87 -19.54
CA GLY A 252 11.70 7.16 -19.09
C GLY A 252 11.10 7.65 -17.76
N TYR A 253 10.67 6.76 -16.86
CA TYR A 253 10.13 7.12 -15.53
C TYR A 253 10.77 6.33 -14.40
N VAL A 254 10.74 6.91 -13.19
CA VAL A 254 11.11 6.29 -11.90
C VAL A 254 9.96 6.46 -10.90
N ARG A 255 9.70 5.44 -10.08
CA ARG A 255 8.65 5.39 -9.05
C ARG A 255 8.87 6.48 -8.01
N GLY A 256 10.12 6.64 -7.59
CA GLY A 256 10.58 7.63 -6.63
C GLY A 256 10.31 7.28 -5.16
N VAL A 257 10.96 8.05 -4.28
CA VAL A 257 10.93 7.83 -2.82
C VAL A 257 9.51 8.01 -2.30
N GLY A 258 8.94 6.95 -1.74
CA GLY A 258 7.56 6.91 -1.25
C GLY A 258 6.61 6.08 -2.12
N ASN A 259 6.98 5.78 -3.38
CA ASN A 259 6.17 4.94 -4.29
C ASN A 259 6.90 3.72 -4.86
N ALA A 260 8.23 3.65 -4.73
CA ALA A 260 9.05 2.49 -5.12
C ALA A 260 9.00 1.30 -4.13
N TRP A 261 8.10 1.33 -3.15
CA TRP A 261 7.99 0.31 -2.13
C TRP A 261 6.95 -0.75 -2.50
N TYR A 262 7.17 -1.96 -2.02
CA TYR A 262 6.35 -3.12 -2.34
C TYR A 262 4.96 -3.05 -1.69
N GLY A 263 3.93 -2.84 -2.51
CA GLY A 263 2.55 -2.61 -2.04
C GLY A 263 1.80 -1.53 -2.83
N ASN A 264 2.46 -0.81 -3.73
CA ASN A 264 1.82 0.07 -4.72
C ASN A 264 1.59 -0.61 -6.09
N GLU A 265 1.80 -1.92 -6.13
CA GLU A 265 1.46 -2.81 -7.24
C GLU A 265 0.08 -3.43 -6.96
N ILE A 266 -0.83 -3.32 -7.92
CA ILE A 266 -2.23 -3.74 -7.80
C ILE A 266 -2.47 -4.93 -8.72
N ILE A 267 -3.07 -6.00 -8.21
CA ILE A 267 -3.49 -7.14 -9.02
C ILE A 267 -4.96 -6.98 -9.44
N CYS A 268 -5.21 -7.15 -10.74
CA CYS A 268 -6.53 -7.05 -11.34
C CYS A 268 -7.27 -8.40 -11.35
N ALA A 269 -8.57 -8.38 -11.67
CA ALA A 269 -9.40 -9.59 -11.76
C ALA A 269 -8.97 -10.56 -12.90
N ASP A 270 -8.20 -10.07 -13.89
CA ASP A 270 -7.53 -10.84 -14.94
C ASP A 270 -6.11 -11.28 -14.53
N ALA A 271 -5.76 -11.19 -13.25
CA ALA A 271 -4.45 -11.45 -12.65
C ALA A 271 -3.27 -10.63 -13.21
N ARG A 272 -3.52 -9.64 -14.07
CA ARG A 272 -2.49 -8.69 -14.50
C ARG A 272 -2.13 -7.74 -13.36
N ILE A 273 -0.89 -7.27 -13.36
CA ILE A 273 -0.38 -6.33 -12.37
C ILE A 273 -0.33 -4.93 -12.98
N GLY A 274 -0.90 -3.97 -12.28
CA GLY A 274 -0.83 -2.55 -12.62
C GLY A 274 -0.16 -1.73 -11.52
N LEU A 275 0.15 -0.47 -11.84
CA LEU A 275 0.74 0.47 -10.88
C LEU A 275 -0.35 1.41 -10.31
N CYS A 276 -0.23 1.77 -9.04
CA CYS A 276 -0.95 2.90 -8.44
C CYS A 276 0.01 3.85 -7.72
N ASP A 277 -0.53 4.99 -7.31
CA ASP A 277 0.13 6.03 -6.51
C ASP A 277 1.38 6.61 -7.23
N PHE A 278 1.22 7.79 -7.84
CA PHE A 278 2.22 8.44 -8.71
C PHE A 278 2.66 9.84 -8.26
N ASP A 279 2.32 10.27 -7.04
CA ASP A 279 2.76 11.55 -6.48
C ASP A 279 4.28 11.68 -6.40
N ALA A 280 5.01 10.63 -6.01
CA ALA A 280 6.47 10.64 -6.00
C ALA A 280 7.12 10.19 -7.32
N THR A 281 6.34 9.97 -8.40
CA THR A 281 6.85 9.43 -9.66
C THR A 281 7.25 10.56 -10.61
N PHE A 282 8.42 10.43 -11.23
CA PHE A 282 9.04 11.46 -12.07
C PHE A 282 9.51 10.88 -13.41
N GLY A 283 9.41 11.68 -14.47
CA GLY A 283 10.02 11.36 -15.76
C GLY A 283 11.46 11.87 -15.86
N GLU A 284 12.25 11.32 -16.77
CA GLU A 284 13.62 11.79 -17.08
C GLU A 284 13.66 13.30 -17.39
N LYS A 285 12.62 13.78 -18.10
CA LYS A 285 12.39 15.21 -18.41
C LYS A 285 12.18 16.10 -17.18
N ASP A 286 11.74 15.55 -16.05
CA ASP A 286 11.53 16.30 -14.80
C ASP A 286 12.83 16.41 -14.00
N VAL A 287 13.72 15.42 -14.14
CA VAL A 287 15.01 15.35 -13.44
C VAL A 287 16.09 16.18 -14.15
N MET A 288 16.05 16.24 -15.50
CA MET A 288 16.99 17.00 -16.35
C MET A 288 18.48 16.65 -16.19
N ASP A 289 18.78 15.50 -15.56
CA ASP A 289 20.13 14.95 -15.38
C ASP A 289 20.06 13.42 -15.55
N THR A 290 20.70 12.91 -16.60
CA THR A 290 20.71 11.48 -16.96
C THR A 290 21.50 10.63 -15.95
N ILE A 291 22.55 11.16 -15.31
CA ILE A 291 23.35 10.43 -14.32
C ILE A 291 22.53 10.29 -13.03
N LEU A 292 21.92 11.39 -12.57
CA LEU A 292 20.99 11.36 -11.44
C LEU A 292 19.80 10.45 -11.74
N PHE A 293 19.24 10.50 -12.95
CA PHE A 293 18.13 9.63 -13.35
C PHE A 293 18.50 8.14 -13.33
N GLN A 294 19.73 7.77 -13.71
CA GLN A 294 20.20 6.39 -13.58
C GLN A 294 20.35 5.97 -12.11
N HIS A 295 20.89 6.84 -11.24
CA HIS A 295 20.94 6.57 -9.81
C HIS A 295 19.54 6.44 -9.17
N LEU A 296 18.54 7.17 -9.65
CA LEU A 296 17.16 7.04 -9.20
C LEU A 296 16.54 5.69 -9.61
N LYS A 297 16.84 5.16 -10.81
CA LYS A 297 16.44 3.80 -11.22
C LYS A 297 17.03 2.74 -10.30
N ASP A 298 18.31 2.85 -9.98
CA ASP A 298 18.99 1.92 -9.07
C ASP A 298 18.42 2.04 -7.65
N ASN A 299 18.06 3.25 -7.22
CA ASN A 299 17.39 3.50 -5.94
C ASN A 299 16.00 2.86 -5.88
N ASP A 300 15.16 2.95 -6.92
CA ASP A 300 13.85 2.30 -6.95
C ASP A 300 13.95 0.78 -6.73
N ILE A 301 14.93 0.13 -7.36
CA ILE A 301 15.21 -1.31 -7.18
C ILE A 301 15.65 -1.64 -5.75
N ASN A 302 16.48 -0.78 -5.15
CA ASN A 302 16.93 -0.94 -3.78
C ASN A 302 15.82 -0.67 -2.76
N LEU A 303 14.95 0.32 -3.00
CA LEU A 303 13.79 0.64 -2.19
C LEU A 303 12.74 -0.48 -2.26
N PHE A 304 12.47 -1.05 -3.43
CA PHE A 304 11.59 -2.21 -3.57
C PHE A 304 12.13 -3.42 -2.79
N THR A 305 13.43 -3.74 -2.99
CA THR A 305 14.12 -4.83 -2.30
C THR A 305 14.08 -4.65 -0.79
N THR A 306 14.34 -3.44 -0.30
CA THR A 306 14.37 -3.11 1.14
C THR A 306 12.96 -3.10 1.74
N GLY A 307 11.98 -2.55 1.01
CA GLY A 307 10.57 -2.57 1.39
C GLY A 307 10.06 -3.99 1.57
N LEU A 308 10.34 -4.89 0.61
CA LEU A 308 9.98 -6.30 0.70
C LEU A 308 10.62 -7.02 1.90
N TYR A 309 11.90 -6.78 2.21
CA TYR A 309 12.52 -7.30 3.43
C TYR A 309 11.89 -6.71 4.69
N GLY A 310 11.53 -5.42 4.70
CA GLY A 310 10.82 -4.81 5.83
C GLY A 310 9.45 -5.45 6.04
N SER A 311 8.68 -5.60 4.96
CA SER A 311 7.37 -6.25 4.95
C SER A 311 7.44 -7.69 5.46
N LEU A 312 8.33 -8.54 4.90
CA LEU A 312 8.41 -9.95 5.28
C LEU A 312 9.18 -10.19 6.59
N GLY A 313 10.13 -9.31 6.92
CA GLY A 313 10.93 -9.34 8.15
C GLY A 313 10.16 -8.90 9.41
N ALA A 314 9.05 -8.17 9.26
CA ALA A 314 8.08 -7.83 10.32
C ALA A 314 7.33 -9.03 10.93
N PHE A 315 7.81 -10.26 10.66
CA PHE A 315 7.37 -11.49 11.29
C PHE A 315 8.49 -12.20 12.07
N SER A 316 9.65 -11.56 12.24
CA SER A 316 10.80 -12.01 13.03
C SER A 316 11.19 -13.48 12.78
N SER A 317 11.05 -13.93 11.53
CA SER A 317 11.07 -15.35 11.18
C SER A 317 11.91 -15.59 9.93
N CYS A 318 13.00 -16.35 10.11
CA CYS A 318 13.97 -16.65 9.06
C CYS A 318 13.38 -17.35 7.82
N ILE A 319 12.18 -17.93 7.92
CA ILE A 319 11.50 -18.56 6.79
C ILE A 319 10.86 -17.49 5.89
N PHE A 320 10.34 -16.40 6.45
CA PHE A 320 9.86 -15.25 5.67
C PHE A 320 11.03 -14.51 5.00
N ASP A 321 12.17 -14.36 5.68
CA ASP A 321 13.39 -13.80 5.07
C ASP A 321 13.88 -14.64 3.88
N ILE A 322 13.83 -15.98 3.99
CA ILE A 322 14.17 -16.89 2.89
C ILE A 322 13.15 -16.79 1.75
N ALA A 323 11.86 -16.62 2.05
CA ALA A 323 10.85 -16.32 1.05
C ALA A 323 11.19 -15.00 0.33
N ALA A 324 11.48 -13.93 1.07
CA ALA A 324 11.88 -12.63 0.52
C ALA A 324 13.07 -12.76 -0.45
N ASN A 325 14.14 -13.47 -0.05
CA ASN A 325 15.30 -13.73 -0.91
C ASN A 325 14.91 -14.38 -2.26
N ILE A 326 14.07 -15.43 -2.24
CA ILE A 326 13.61 -16.13 -3.45
C ILE A 326 12.81 -15.18 -4.35
N LEU A 327 11.95 -14.34 -3.76
CA LEU A 327 11.09 -13.40 -4.48
C LEU A 327 11.87 -12.22 -5.07
N ILE A 328 12.92 -11.74 -4.39
CA ILE A 328 13.86 -10.74 -4.91
C ILE A 328 14.60 -11.25 -6.14
N MET A 329 15.01 -12.52 -6.14
CA MET A 329 15.64 -13.13 -7.32
C MET A 329 14.68 -13.16 -8.51
N ALA A 330 13.40 -13.49 -8.29
CA ALA A 330 12.38 -13.47 -9.34
C ALA A 330 12.08 -12.04 -9.84
N PHE A 331 12.02 -11.05 -8.95
CA PHE A 331 11.89 -9.63 -9.32
C PHE A 331 13.08 -9.14 -10.16
N ARG A 332 14.31 -9.50 -9.80
CA ARG A 332 15.51 -9.13 -10.56
C ARG A 332 15.55 -9.80 -11.94
N ASP A 333 15.15 -11.07 -12.03
CA ASP A 333 14.97 -11.79 -13.31
C ASP A 333 13.97 -11.06 -14.21
N GLY A 334 12.80 -10.71 -13.66
CA GLY A 334 11.77 -9.89 -14.31
C GLY A 334 12.29 -8.54 -14.80
N TYR A 335 13.02 -7.81 -13.95
CA TYR A 335 13.58 -6.49 -14.27
C TYR A 335 14.61 -6.50 -15.39
N VAL A 336 15.36 -7.60 -15.54
CA VAL A 336 16.30 -7.77 -16.66
C VAL A 336 15.54 -8.17 -17.92
N ILE A 337 14.75 -9.25 -17.85
CA ILE A 337 14.05 -9.87 -19.00
C ILE A 337 12.96 -8.95 -19.58
N ARG A 338 12.26 -8.19 -18.72
CA ARG A 338 11.23 -7.20 -19.09
C ARG A 338 10.13 -7.80 -19.97
N LYS A 339 9.68 -8.99 -19.58
CA LYS A 339 8.55 -9.69 -20.19
C LYS A 339 7.72 -10.32 -19.09
N GLU A 340 6.44 -9.97 -19.03
CA GLU A 340 5.47 -10.60 -18.13
C GLU A 340 5.33 -12.11 -18.44
N ARG A 341 5.14 -12.88 -17.38
CA ARG A 341 4.73 -14.29 -17.39
C ARG A 341 3.24 -14.36 -17.12
N HIS A 342 2.56 -15.32 -17.74
CA HIS A 342 1.13 -15.54 -17.49
C HIS A 342 0.90 -15.98 -16.03
N LEU A 343 -0.16 -15.45 -15.43
CA LEU A 343 -0.64 -15.80 -14.09
C LEU A 343 -2.13 -16.11 -14.23
N GLU A 344 -2.57 -17.28 -13.80
CA GLU A 344 -3.97 -17.65 -13.94
C GLU A 344 -4.82 -16.93 -12.88
N PRO A 345 -5.95 -16.29 -13.24
CA PRO A 345 -6.87 -15.72 -12.26
C PRO A 345 -7.33 -16.74 -11.21
N ALA A 346 -7.50 -18.00 -11.62
CA ALA A 346 -7.87 -19.09 -10.72
C ALA A 346 -6.87 -19.30 -9.57
N ASP A 347 -5.56 -19.14 -9.81
CA ASP A 347 -4.54 -19.28 -8.75
C ASP A 347 -4.70 -18.17 -7.70
N VAL A 348 -4.95 -16.94 -8.15
CA VAL A 348 -5.19 -15.77 -7.28
C VAL A 348 -6.46 -15.97 -6.46
N PHE A 349 -7.58 -16.37 -7.09
CA PHE A 349 -8.83 -16.65 -6.38
C PHE A 349 -8.68 -17.80 -5.37
N GLN A 350 -7.95 -18.87 -5.71
CA GLN A 350 -7.74 -19.99 -4.81
C GLN A 350 -6.95 -19.59 -3.55
N VAL A 351 -6.00 -18.65 -3.67
CA VAL A 351 -5.32 -18.07 -2.50
C VAL A 351 -6.30 -17.30 -1.62
N LEU A 352 -7.24 -16.53 -2.19
CA LEU A 352 -8.25 -15.80 -1.43
C LEU A 352 -9.16 -16.76 -0.65
N GLU A 353 -9.66 -17.81 -1.30
CA GLU A 353 -10.49 -18.84 -0.65
C GLU A 353 -9.75 -19.52 0.50
N ASN A 354 -8.56 -20.07 0.23
CA ASN A 354 -7.70 -20.71 1.22
C ASN A 354 -7.41 -19.78 2.40
N PHE A 355 -7.20 -18.48 2.10
CA PHE A 355 -6.94 -17.49 3.12
C PHE A 355 -8.19 -17.20 3.97
N PHE A 356 -9.37 -17.04 3.38
CA PHE A 356 -10.61 -16.80 4.13
C PHE A 356 -10.98 -17.97 5.05
N GLU A 357 -10.72 -19.23 4.64
CA GLU A 357 -10.94 -20.40 5.51
C GLU A 357 -10.10 -20.37 6.80
N ILE A 358 -8.87 -19.85 6.73
CA ILE A 358 -7.95 -19.81 7.87
C ILE A 358 -8.00 -18.48 8.63
N ARG A 359 -8.50 -17.41 8.02
CA ARG A 359 -8.57 -16.06 8.59
C ARG A 359 -9.20 -16.05 9.97
N GLU A 360 -10.35 -16.71 10.15
CA GLU A 360 -11.05 -16.76 11.44
C GLU A 360 -10.24 -17.51 12.52
N ARG A 361 -9.43 -18.49 12.12
CA ARG A 361 -8.58 -19.24 13.06
C ARG A 361 -7.34 -18.44 13.47
N ILE A 362 -6.74 -17.71 12.54
CA ILE A 362 -5.71 -16.69 12.80
C ILE A 362 -6.32 -15.55 13.64
N TYR A 363 -7.60 -15.22 13.42
CA TYR A 363 -8.28 -14.17 14.14
C TYR A 363 -8.37 -14.50 15.63
N LEU A 364 -8.87 -15.70 15.96
CA LEU A 364 -9.12 -16.16 17.32
C LEU A 364 -7.84 -16.47 18.10
N SER A 365 -6.82 -17.07 17.46
CA SER A 365 -5.63 -17.56 18.17
C SER A 365 -4.82 -16.47 18.86
N ALA A 366 -4.87 -15.23 18.35
CA ALA A 366 -4.21 -14.08 18.96
C ALA A 366 -5.18 -12.99 19.48
N GLN A 367 -6.46 -13.33 19.69
CA GLN A 367 -7.25 -12.70 20.75
C GLN A 367 -7.03 -13.37 22.12
N GLN A 368 -6.65 -14.66 22.14
CA GLN A 368 -6.36 -15.41 23.37
C GLN A 368 -5.07 -14.96 24.10
N HIS A 369 -4.35 -13.98 23.55
CA HIS A 369 -3.14 -13.39 24.13
C HIS A 369 -3.35 -11.97 24.69
N LEU A 370 -4.57 -11.42 24.59
CA LEU A 370 -4.92 -10.06 25.03
C LEU A 370 -5.63 -10.03 26.41
N PHE A 371 -5.56 -11.13 27.19
CA PHE A 371 -6.20 -11.31 28.50
C PHE A 371 -5.29 -12.07 29.47
#